data_AF-U1NQF2-F1
#
_entry.id   AF-U1NQF2-F1
#
_cell.length_a   1.000
_cell.length_b   1.000
_cell.length_c   1.000
_cell.angle_alpha   90.00
_cell.angle_beta   90.00
_cell.angle_gamma   90.00
#
_symmetry.space_group_name_H-M   'P 1'
#
loop_
_entity.id
_entity.type
_entity.pdbx_description
1 polymer ?
#
loop_
_entity_poly.entity_id
_entity_poly.type
_entity_poly.pdbx_seq_one_letter_code
_entity_poly.pdbx_strand_id
1 'polypeptide(L)'
;MTTVACLAGVIAALASASIVGTDAAAAANQRTVVFMSVAIVAQFPVFRVIGIDVTDFGIKDYLYVGFMTFALWFITFSILLTEQVAV
;
A
#
# COMPACT_ATOMS: atom_id res chain seq x y z
N MET A 1 12.84 7.10 0.54
CA MET A 1 12.20 5.87 0.05
C MET A 1 11.35 5.20 1.12
N THR A 2 11.92 4.80 2.26
CA THR A 2 11.23 3.99 3.30
C THR A 2 9.99 4.66 3.88
N THR A 3 10.09 5.92 4.28
CA THR A 3 8.97 6.65 4.89
C THR A 3 7.78 6.80 3.95
N VAL A 4 8.04 7.10 2.67
CA VAL A 4 6.99 7.22 1.63
C VAL A 4 6.39 5.86 1.30
N ALA A 5 7.22 4.82 1.21
CA ALA A 5 6.76 3.44 0.98
C ALA A 5 5.82 2.97 2.10
N CYS A 6 6.25 3.18 3.34
CA CYS A 6 5.46 2.88 4.52
C CYS A 6 4.14 3.67 4.54
N LEU A 7 4.21 5.00 4.41
CA LEU A 7 3.02 5.85 4.48
C LEU A 7 1.96 5.46 3.43
N ALA A 8 2.37 5.19 2.19
CA ALA A 8 1.44 4.77 1.16
C ALA A 8 0.82 3.40 1.47
N GLY A 9 1.57 2.47 2.07
CA GLY A 9 1.04 1.17 2.51
C GLY A 9 -0.08 1.33 3.53
N VAL A 10 0.09 2.21 4.52
CA VAL A 10 -0.96 2.51 5.51
C VAL A 10 -2.19 3.15 4.84
N ILE A 11 -1.97 4.14 3.97
CA ILE A 11 -3.07 4.81 3.25
C ILE A 11 -3.84 3.80 2.38
N ALA A 12 -3.15 2.89 1.70
CA ALA A 12 -3.76 1.83 0.91
C ALA A 12 -4.60 0.88 1.75
N ALA A 13 -4.15 0.55 2.98
CA ALA A 13 -4.88 -0.32 3.89
C ALA A 13 -6.16 0.35 4.40
N LEU A 14 -6.06 1.63 4.76
CA LEU A 14 -7.22 2.44 5.15
C LEU A 14 -8.23 2.56 4.00
N ALA A 15 -7.77 2.81 2.77
CA ALA A 15 -8.63 2.85 1.59
C ALA A 15 -9.27 1.49 1.28
N SER A 16 -8.54 0.39 1.52
CA SER A 16 -9.09 -0.97 1.37
C SER A 16 -10.20 -1.22 2.39
N ALA A 17 -9.99 -0.82 3.65
CA ALA A 17 -10.97 -0.96 4.72
C ALA A 17 -12.22 -0.10 4.49
N SER A 18 -12.08 1.15 4.04
CA SER A 18 -13.23 2.04 3.84
C SER A 18 -14.09 1.65 2.62
N ILE A 19 -13.50 1.07 1.58
CA ILE A 19 -14.23 0.73 0.34
C ILE A 19 -14.76 -0.72 0.38
N VAL A 20 -13.99 -1.65 0.93
CA VAL A 20 -14.33 -3.08 0.94
C VAL A 20 -14.96 -3.52 2.27
N GLY A 21 -14.74 -2.76 3.35
CA GLY A 21 -15.15 -3.11 4.70
C GLY A 21 -14.10 -3.92 5.46
N THR A 22 -14.44 -4.27 6.69
CA THR A 22 -13.58 -5.03 7.62
C THR A 22 -14.21 -6.35 8.08
N ASP A 23 -15.29 -6.79 7.42
CA ASP A 23 -15.93 -8.08 7.68
C ASP A 23 -15.08 -9.27 7.17
N ALA A 24 -15.37 -10.48 7.65
CA ALA A 24 -14.68 -11.70 7.20
C ALA A 24 -14.76 -11.91 5.67
N ALA A 25 -15.83 -11.43 5.03
CA ALA A 25 -15.97 -11.46 3.57
C ALA A 25 -15.02 -10.49 2.85
N ALA A 26 -14.63 -9.38 3.50
CA ALA A 26 -13.68 -8.40 2.96
C ALA A 26 -12.26 -8.97 2.87
N ALA A 27 -11.89 -9.89 3.77
CA ALA A 27 -10.58 -10.55 3.76
C ALA A 27 -10.33 -11.37 2.48
N ALA A 28 -11.36 -11.98 1.90
CA ALA A 28 -11.27 -12.76 0.67
C ALA A 28 -11.41 -11.90 -0.60
N ASN A 29 -11.64 -10.60 -0.47
CA ASN A 29 -11.95 -9.75 -1.62
C ASN A 29 -10.68 -9.27 -2.31
N GLN A 30 -10.46 -9.77 -3.52
CA GLN A 30 -9.27 -9.48 -4.33
C GLN A 30 -9.15 -8.01 -4.78
N ARG A 31 -10.21 -7.20 -4.62
CA ARG A 31 -10.16 -5.75 -4.89
C ARG A 31 -9.17 -5.03 -3.97
N THR A 32 -8.92 -5.53 -2.77
CA THR A 32 -7.97 -4.93 -1.82
C THR A 32 -6.54 -4.92 -2.36
N VAL A 33 -6.18 -5.92 -3.17
CA VAL A 33 -4.90 -6.02 -3.89
C VAL A 33 -4.72 -4.90 -4.92
N VAL A 34 -5.83 -4.42 -5.52
CA VAL A 34 -5.80 -3.32 -6.48
C VAL A 34 -5.42 -2.01 -5.80
N PHE A 35 -5.89 -1.75 -4.58
CA PHE A 35 -5.50 -0.54 -3.84
C PHE A 35 -4.01 -0.54 -3.50
N MET A 36 -3.48 -1.70 -3.09
CA MET A 36 -2.05 -1.85 -2.86
C MET A 36 -1.23 -1.65 -4.15
N SER A 37 -1.64 -2.25 -5.28
CA SER A 37 -0.91 -2.10 -6.53
C SER A 37 -0.93 -0.67 -7.07
N VAL A 38 -2.08 0.02 -6.95
CA VAL A 38 -2.20 1.45 -7.28
C VAL A 38 -1.29 2.29 -6.39
N ALA A 39 -1.22 2.01 -5.08
CA ALA A 39 -0.34 2.73 -4.16
C ALA A 39 1.14 2.56 -4.52
N ILE A 40 1.58 1.37 -4.96
CA ILE A 40 2.94 1.14 -5.45
C ILE A 40 3.22 1.98 -6.70
N VAL A 41 2.33 1.96 -7.69
CA VAL A 41 2.54 2.69 -8.95
C VAL A 41 2.49 4.21 -8.72
N ALA A 42 1.62 4.69 -7.82
CA ALA A 42 1.47 6.11 -7.49
C ALA A 42 2.70 6.70 -6.78
N GLN A 43 3.57 5.89 -6.18
CA GLN A 43 4.80 6.38 -5.55
C GLN A 43 5.84 6.87 -6.58
N PHE A 44 5.90 6.28 -7.76
CA PHE A 44 6.87 6.70 -8.79
C PHE A 44 6.66 8.14 -9.30
N PRO A 45 5.43 8.60 -9.64
CA PRO A 45 5.21 10.00 -9.98
C PRO A 45 5.45 10.92 -8.77
N VAL A 46 5.12 10.51 -7.55
CA VAL A 46 5.44 11.29 -6.33
C VAL A 46 6.95 11.48 -6.20
N PHE A 47 7.75 10.44 -6.41
CA PHE A 47 9.21 10.52 -6.41
C PHE A 47 9.73 11.46 -7.48
N ARG A 48 9.15 11.45 -8.69
CA ARG A 48 9.52 12.41 -9.75
C ARG A 48 9.21 13.87 -9.35
N VAL A 49 8.07 14.14 -8.72
CA VAL A 49 7.67 15.50 -8.30
C VAL A 49 8.61 16.06 -7.24
N ILE A 50 9.08 15.23 -6.30
CA ILE A 50 10.03 15.64 -5.26
C ILE A 50 11.49 15.67 -5.73
N GLY A 51 11.75 15.51 -7.03
CA GLY A 51 13.07 15.63 -7.64
C GLY A 51 13.95 14.38 -7.52
N ILE A 52 13.37 13.22 -7.17
CA ILE A 52 14.09 11.94 -7.18
C ILE A 52 14.07 11.36 -8.59
N ASP A 53 15.25 11.08 -9.13
CA ASP A 53 15.36 10.44 -10.44
C ASP A 53 15.08 8.94 -10.35
N VAL A 54 13.86 8.57 -10.75
CA VAL A 54 13.39 7.18 -10.79
C VAL A 54 13.99 6.42 -11.98
N THR A 55 14.66 7.10 -12.93
CA THR A 55 15.31 6.44 -14.07
C THR A 55 16.63 5.77 -13.73
N ASP A 56 17.27 6.19 -12.63
CA ASP A 56 18.49 5.56 -12.08
C ASP A 56 18.16 4.43 -11.08
N PHE A 57 16.88 4.11 -10.87
CA PHE A 57 16.49 3.06 -9.95
C PHE A 57 16.87 1.69 -10.48
N GLY A 58 17.60 0.94 -9.67
CA GLY A 58 17.87 -0.48 -9.93
C GLY A 58 16.67 -1.35 -9.57
N ILE A 59 16.72 -2.62 -9.98
CA ILE A 59 15.70 -3.63 -9.61
C ILE A 59 15.48 -3.71 -8.09
N LYS A 60 16.54 -3.55 -7.30
CA LYS A 60 16.47 -3.57 -5.83
C LYS A 60 15.56 -2.46 -5.29
N ASP A 61 15.61 -1.25 -5.88
CA ASP A 61 14.84 -0.11 -5.39
C ASP A 61 13.35 -0.29 -5.67
N TYR A 62 13.02 -0.80 -6.86
CA TYR A 62 11.65 -1.20 -7.19
C TYR A 62 11.13 -2.33 -6.28
N LEU A 63 11.95 -3.35 -6.03
CA LEU A 63 11.59 -4.45 -5.13
C LEU A 63 11.37 -3.94 -3.70
N TYR A 64 12.22 -3.03 -3.23
CA TYR A 64 12.11 -2.43 -1.91
C TYR A 64 10.80 -1.66 -1.75
N VAL A 65 10.50 -0.78 -2.70
CA VAL A 65 9.27 0.02 -2.69
C VAL A 65 8.02 -0.86 -2.73
N GLY A 66 8.00 -1.87 -3.61
CA GLY A 66 6.89 -2.81 -3.69
C GLY A 66 6.71 -3.63 -2.42
N PHE A 67 7.79 -4.24 -1.92
CA PHE A 67 7.77 -5.08 -0.73
C PHE A 67 7.37 -4.31 0.53
N MET A 68 7.95 -3.12 0.75
CA MET A 68 7.64 -2.32 1.94
C MET A 68 6.19 -1.83 1.92
N THR A 69 5.67 -1.42 0.76
CA THR A 69 4.26 -1.01 0.62
C THR A 69 3.32 -2.19 0.85
N PHE A 70 3.63 -3.36 0.28
CA PHE A 70 2.88 -4.60 0.51
C PHE A 70 2.86 -4.99 1.99
N ALA A 71 4.03 -5.03 2.64
CA ALA A 71 4.15 -5.48 4.02
C ALA A 71 3.32 -4.59 4.96
N LEU A 72 3.40 -3.26 4.79
CA LEU A 72 2.65 -2.35 5.65
C LEU A 72 1.15 -2.32 5.34
N TRP A 73 0.77 -2.39 4.05
CA TRP A 73 -0.62 -2.59 3.68
C TRP A 73 -1.20 -3.86 4.32
N PHE A 74 -0.49 -4.99 4.20
CA PHE A 74 -0.93 -6.29 4.70
C PHE A 74 -1.09 -6.30 6.22
N ILE A 75 -0.09 -5.80 6.95
CA ILE A 75 -0.15 -5.74 8.42
C ILE A 75 -1.28 -4.83 8.89
N THR A 76 -1.37 -3.60 8.35
CA THR A 76 -2.43 -2.66 8.76
C THR A 76 -3.82 -3.18 8.43
N PHE A 77 -4.03 -3.72 7.22
CA PHE A 77 -5.33 -4.26 6.83
C PHE A 77 -5.72 -5.50 7.65
N SER A 78 -4.75 -6.36 7.99
CA SER A 78 -4.99 -7.52 8.86
C SER A 78 -5.41 -7.12 10.28
N ILE A 79 -4.81 -6.07 10.84
CA ILE A 79 -5.22 -5.52 12.14
C ILE A 79 -6.65 -4.97 12.06
N LEU A 80 -6.97 -4.19 11.03
CA LEU A 80 -8.31 -3.63 10.85
C LEU A 80 -9.40 -4.70 10.70
N LEU A 81 -9.09 -5.79 9.98
CA LEU A 81 -9.96 -6.97 9.86
C LEU A 81 -10.15 -7.70 11.20
N THR A 82 -9.07 -7.84 11.98
CA THR A 82 -9.09 -8.57 13.26
C THR A 82 -9.92 -7.82 14.31
N GLU A 83 -9.77 -6.50 14.35
CA GLU A 83 -10.50 -5.63 15.29
C GLU A 83 -11.90 -5.25 14.79
N GLN A 84 -12.27 -5.62 13.55
CA GLN A 84 -13.52 -5.24 12.87
C GLN A 84 -13.79 -3.73 12.94
N VAL A 85 -12.73 -2.92 12.84
CA VAL A 85 -12.83 -1.47 12.95
C VAL A 85 -13.57 -0.92 11.74
N ALA A 86 -14.61 -0.13 11.96
CA ALA A 86 -15.28 0.64 10.92
C ALA A 86 -14.47 1.91 10.64
N VAL A 87 -14.07 2.11 9.38
CA VAL A 87 -13.31 3.26 8.89
C VAL A 87 -14.13 4.02 7.86
#